data_AF-A0A3G6PKB4-F1
#
_entry.id   AF-A0A3G6PKB4-F1
#
_cell.length_a   1.000
_cell.length_b   1.000
_cell.length_c   1.000
_cell.angle_alpha   90.00
_cell.angle_beta   90.00
_cell.angle_gamma   90.00
#
_symmetry.space_group_name_H-M   'P 1'
#
loop_
_entity.id
_entity.type
_entity.pdbx_description
1 polymer ?
#
loop_
_entity_poly.entity_id
_entity_poly.type
_entity_poly.pdbx_seq_one_letter_code
_entity_poly.pdbx_strand_id
1 'polypeptide(L)'
;MNIDLKNINIGSLIKQKVLETGIETERICRFFKCTIKRIDQMFLQKQTDIAALLKWCKLLEYDFFRVYFQHLLLYSPPARHNYGTVIKEKESQLPKFRKSIYTKEVIDFIFESIENKKIEEQIISE
;
A
#
# COMPACT_ATOMS: atom_id res chain seq x y z
N MET A 1 12.05 6.93 4.65
CA MET A 1 11.47 6.49 5.94
C MET A 1 11.27 4.99 5.88
N ASN A 2 11.84 4.22 6.81
CA ASN A 2 11.67 2.77 6.86
C ASN A 2 10.32 2.46 7.53
N ILE A 3 9.37 1.91 6.78
CA ILE A 3 8.01 1.63 7.29
C ILE A 3 8.06 0.29 8.03
N ASP A 4 7.68 0.29 9.32
CA ASP A 4 7.45 -0.97 10.04
C ASP A 4 6.13 -1.60 9.56
N LEU A 5 6.25 -2.53 8.63
CA LEU A 5 5.14 -3.25 8.03
C LEU A 5 4.48 -4.24 8.99
N LYS A 6 5.08 -4.53 10.15
CA LYS A 6 4.47 -5.34 11.22
C LYS A 6 3.57 -4.48 12.12
N ASN A 7 3.87 -3.18 12.24
CA ASN A 7 3.11 -2.23 13.05
C ASN A 7 2.69 -1.01 12.25
N ILE A 8 1.70 -1.20 11.37
CA ILE A 8 1.16 -0.11 10.56
C ILE A 8 0.54 0.95 11.47
N ASN A 9 1.02 2.19 11.35
CA ASN A 9 0.36 3.39 11.86
C ASN A 9 -0.16 4.20 10.67
N ILE A 10 -1.43 4.02 10.34
CA ILE A 10 -1.99 4.60 9.13
C ILE A 10 -2.19 6.12 9.25
N GLY A 11 -2.54 6.62 10.43
CA GLY A 11 -2.73 8.05 10.68
C GLY A 11 -1.46 8.84 10.38
N SER A 12 -0.29 8.34 10.80
CA SER A 12 0.98 9.00 10.51
C SER A 12 1.33 8.99 9.02
N LEU A 13 1.02 7.89 8.30
CA LEU A 13 1.27 7.79 6.86
C LEU A 13 0.36 8.75 6.07
N ILE A 14 -0.91 8.85 6.45
CA ILE A 14 -1.84 9.82 5.87
C ILE A 14 -1.33 11.24 6.12
N LYS A 15 -0.92 11.57 7.37
CA LYS A 15 -0.38 12.89 7.70
C LYS A 15 0.84 13.22 6.86
N GLN A 16 1.77 12.28 6.71
CA GLN A 16 2.93 12.47 5.85
C GLN A 16 2.52 12.78 4.41
N LYS A 17 1.58 12.01 3.85
CA LYS A 17 1.11 12.23 2.49
C LYS A 17 0.40 13.57 2.31
N VAL A 18 -0.35 14.03 3.30
CA VAL A 18 -0.95 15.38 3.32
C VAL A 18 0.13 16.47 3.29
N LEU A 19 1.21 16.31 4.06
CA LEU A 19 2.32 17.26 4.06
C LEU A 19 3.05 17.28 2.70
N GLU A 20 3.24 16.11 2.08
CA GLU A 20 3.88 16.00 0.75
C GLU A 20 3.04 16.62 -0.37
N THR A 21 1.71 16.52 -0.31
CA THR A 21 0.83 17.10 -1.33
C THR A 21 0.58 18.59 -1.14
N GLY A 22 0.92 19.15 0.03
CA GLY A 22 0.67 20.56 0.35
C GLY A 22 -0.82 20.94 0.36
N ILE A 23 -1.71 19.96 0.48
CA ILE A 23 -3.16 20.22 0.46
C ILE A 23 -3.57 20.97 1.74
N GLU A 24 -4.27 22.09 1.57
CA GLU A 24 -4.73 22.91 2.68
C GLU A 24 -5.70 22.15 3.59
N THR A 25 -5.52 22.27 4.91
CA THR A 25 -6.36 21.60 5.90
C THR A 25 -7.83 22.00 5.78
N GLU A 26 -8.13 23.23 5.34
CA GLU A 26 -9.50 23.67 5.06
C GLU A 26 -10.17 22.88 3.93
N ARG A 27 -9.42 22.58 2.86
CA ARG A 27 -9.92 21.73 1.76
C ARG A 27 -10.20 20.32 2.24
N ILE A 28 -9.31 19.77 3.08
CA ILE A 28 -9.52 18.46 3.72
C ILE A 28 -10.81 18.49 4.56
N CYS A 29 -10.96 19.50 5.42
CA CYS A 29 -12.13 19.64 6.28
C CYS A 29 -13.43 19.75 5.49
N ARG A 30 -13.43 20.51 4.38
CA ARG A 30 -14.57 20.60 3.46
C ARG A 30 -14.90 19.26 2.81
N PHE A 31 -13.89 18.52 2.35
CA PHE A 31 -14.08 17.20 1.72
C PHE A 31 -14.64 16.16 2.71
N PHE A 32 -14.10 16.13 3.94
CA PHE A 32 -14.55 15.22 4.99
C PHE A 32 -15.83 15.69 5.69
N LYS A 33 -16.23 16.95 5.53
CA LYS A 33 -17.34 17.61 6.24
C LYS A 33 -17.16 17.53 7.75
N CYS A 34 -15.95 17.81 8.24
CA CYS A 34 -15.61 17.76 9.66
C CYS A 34 -14.67 18.90 10.07
N THR A 35 -14.40 19.01 11.37
CA THR A 35 -13.51 20.04 11.92
C THR A 35 -12.03 19.68 11.79
N ILE A 36 -11.16 20.70 11.83
CA ILE A 36 -9.69 20.53 11.92
C ILE A 36 -9.32 19.58 13.06
N LYS A 37 -9.92 19.77 14.24
CA LYS A 37 -9.69 18.89 15.39
C LYS A 37 -9.97 17.43 15.09
N ARG A 38 -11.01 17.13 14.29
CA ARG A 38 -11.31 15.76 13.89
C ARG A 38 -10.28 15.20 12.92
N ILE A 39 -9.80 16.01 11.97
CA ILE A 39 -8.70 15.63 11.07
C ILE A 39 -7.42 15.36 11.86
N ASP A 40 -7.05 16.22 12.79
CA ASP A 40 -5.88 16.02 13.65
C ASP A 40 -5.98 14.74 14.46
N GLN A 41 -7.17 14.41 14.98
CA GLN A 41 -7.40 13.13 15.64
C GLN A 41 -7.15 11.95 14.70
N MET A 42 -7.58 12.02 13.43
CA MET A 42 -7.35 10.94 12.46
C MET A 42 -5.86 10.70 12.21
N PHE A 43 -5.04 11.75 12.23
CA PHE A 43 -3.59 11.62 12.08
C PHE A 43 -2.90 10.93 13.27
N LEU A 44 -3.49 11.00 14.46
CA LEU A 44 -2.95 10.37 15.67
C LEU A 44 -3.37 8.90 15.81
N GLN A 45 -4.38 8.46 15.07
CA GLN A 45 -4.89 7.09 15.19
C GLN A 45 -4.02 6.10 14.42
N LYS A 46 -3.60 5.02 15.12
CA LYS A 46 -2.86 3.91 14.50
C LYS A 46 -3.66 3.22 13.39
N GLN A 47 -4.98 3.17 13.54
CA GLN A 47 -5.92 2.55 12.60
C GLN A 47 -7.01 3.56 12.27
N THR A 48 -7.62 3.43 11.10
CA THR A 48 -8.72 4.29 10.67
C THR A 48 -9.81 3.41 10.07
N ASP A 49 -11.05 3.86 10.12
CA ASP A 49 -12.15 3.11 9.51
C ASP A 49 -11.98 3.03 7.98
N ILE A 50 -12.47 1.96 7.37
CA ILE A 50 -12.25 1.70 5.93
C ILE A 50 -12.90 2.79 5.06
N ALA A 51 -14.04 3.35 5.47
CA ALA A 51 -14.71 4.39 4.71
C ALA A 51 -13.93 5.72 4.74
N ALA A 52 -13.35 6.07 5.88
CA ALA A 52 -12.40 7.18 6.00
C ALA A 52 -11.13 6.92 5.19
N LEU A 53 -10.58 5.70 5.23
CA LEU A 53 -9.39 5.35 4.45
C LEU A 53 -9.63 5.51 2.95
N LEU A 54 -10.78 5.03 2.45
CA LEU A 54 -11.18 5.21 1.06
C LEU A 54 -11.31 6.69 0.68
N LYS A 55 -11.85 7.52 1.58
CA LYS A 55 -11.90 8.98 1.36
C LYS A 55 -10.50 9.58 1.28
N TRP A 56 -9.59 9.17 2.15
CA TRP A 56 -8.19 9.60 2.10
C TRP A 56 -7.51 9.16 0.80
N CYS A 57 -7.74 7.93 0.34
CA CYS A 57 -7.21 7.47 -0.95
C CYS A 57 -7.69 8.33 -2.11
N LYS A 58 -8.98 8.71 -2.12
CA LYS A 58 -9.56 9.56 -3.16
C LYS A 58 -9.04 11.00 -3.09
N LEU A 59 -8.89 11.55 -1.89
CA LEU A 59 -8.45 12.94 -1.70
C LEU A 59 -6.97 13.13 -2.02
N LEU A 60 -6.14 12.13 -1.68
CA LEU A 60 -4.69 12.19 -1.81
C LEU A 60 -4.16 11.41 -3.03
N GLU A 61 -5.07 10.84 -3.83
CA GLU A 61 -4.77 10.03 -5.02
C GLU A 61 -3.71 8.94 -4.73
N TYR A 62 -3.78 8.37 -3.53
CA TYR A 62 -2.78 7.41 -3.03
C TYR A 62 -3.46 6.17 -2.44
N ASP A 63 -3.05 4.99 -2.88
CA ASP A 63 -3.63 3.72 -2.42
C ASP A 63 -2.99 3.24 -1.11
N PHE A 64 -3.57 3.67 0.01
CA PHE A 64 -3.15 3.26 1.35
C PHE A 64 -3.41 1.76 1.66
N PHE A 65 -4.23 1.06 0.87
CA PHE A 65 -4.48 -0.37 1.09
C PHE A 65 -3.26 -1.24 0.79
N ARG A 66 -2.32 -0.73 -0.01
CA ARG A 66 -1.06 -1.41 -0.34
C ARG A 66 -0.22 -1.73 0.90
N VAL A 67 -0.27 -0.88 1.92
CA VAL A 67 0.44 -1.11 3.18
C VAL A 67 -0.09 -2.36 3.88
N TYR A 68 -1.42 -2.52 3.92
CA TYR A 68 -2.05 -3.70 4.50
C TYR A 68 -1.86 -4.94 3.63
N PHE A 69 -1.87 -4.79 2.30
CA PHE A 69 -1.53 -5.88 1.39
C PHE A 69 -0.10 -6.39 1.64
N GLN A 70 0.86 -5.49 1.85
CA GLN A 70 2.23 -5.86 2.16
C GLN A 70 2.36 -6.57 3.52
N HIS A 71 1.58 -6.17 4.53
CA HIS A 71 1.45 -6.93 5.77
C HIS A 71 0.93 -8.35 5.49
N LEU A 72 -0.15 -8.51 4.71
CA LEU A 72 -0.65 -9.83 4.33
C LEU A 72 0.40 -10.65 3.59
N LEU A 73 1.19 -10.05 2.70
CA LEU A 73 2.25 -10.72 1.98
C LEU A 73 3.35 -11.23 2.92
N LEU A 74 3.76 -10.43 3.92
CA LEU A 74 4.76 -10.83 4.92
C LEU A 74 4.34 -12.06 5.73
N TYR A 75 3.05 -12.18 6.03
CA TYR A 75 2.48 -13.31 6.77
C TYR A 75 1.88 -14.38 5.86
N SER A 76 1.99 -14.24 4.54
CA SER A 76 1.52 -15.27 3.62
C SER A 76 2.45 -16.49 3.70
N PRO A 77 1.91 -17.72 3.76
CA PRO A 77 2.75 -18.90 3.68
C PRO A 77 3.53 -18.86 2.36
N PRO A 78 4.80 -19.30 2.33
CA PRO A 78 5.54 -19.42 1.08
C PRO A 78 4.66 -20.21 0.13
N ALA A 79 4.36 -19.62 -1.02
CA ALA A 79 3.43 -20.19 -2.00
C ALA A 79 3.82 -21.66 -2.16
N ARG A 80 2.95 -22.58 -1.74
CA ARG A 80 3.18 -24.01 -1.95
C ARG A 80 3.40 -24.16 -3.45
N HIS A 81 4.65 -24.34 -3.84
CA HIS A 81 5.08 -24.78 -5.15
C HIS A 81 4.61 -26.24 -5.30
N ASN A 82 3.31 -26.47 -5.20
CA ASN A 82 2.69 -27.73 -5.54
C ASN A 82 2.54 -27.72 -7.06
N TYR A 83 3.67 -27.84 -7.77
CA TYR A 83 3.73 -28.12 -9.20
C TYR A 83 3.18 -29.52 -9.57
N GLY A 84 2.45 -30.19 -8.68
CA GLY A 84 2.01 -31.58 -8.90
C GLY A 84 0.71 -32.02 -8.26
N THR A 85 0.01 -31.16 -7.49
CA THR A 85 -1.30 -31.56 -6.94
C THR A 85 -2.30 -30.44 -7.15
N VAL A 86 -3.13 -30.61 -8.19
CA VAL A 86 -4.38 -29.88 -8.36
C VAL A 86 -5.29 -30.28 -7.20
N ILE A 87 -5.10 -29.64 -6.04
CA ILE A 87 -6.16 -29.59 -5.05
C ILE A 87 -7.24 -28.79 -5.76
N LYS A 88 -8.35 -29.45 -6.13
CA LYS A 88 -9.55 -28.78 -6.64
C LYS A 88 -10.00 -27.82 -5.53
N GLU A 89 -9.52 -26.59 -5.58
CA GLU A 89 -10.05 -25.50 -4.76
C GLU A 89 -11.54 -25.46 -5.05
N LYS A 90 -12.39 -25.73 -4.05
CA LYS A 90 -13.83 -25.48 -4.18
C LYS A 90 -13.97 -24.05 -4.67
N GLU A 91 -14.68 -23.87 -5.79
CA GLU A 91 -14.85 -22.53 -6.35
C GLU A 91 -15.53 -21.65 -5.32
N SER A 92 -14.74 -20.73 -4.76
CA SER A 92 -15.28 -19.71 -3.88
C SER A 92 -16.21 -18.83 -4.68
N GLN A 93 -17.36 -18.51 -4.10
CA GLN A 93 -18.28 -17.51 -4.64
C GLN A 93 -17.76 -16.08 -4.44
N LEU A 94 -16.66 -15.91 -3.69
CA LEU A 94 -16.00 -14.63 -3.53
C LEU A 94 -15.21 -14.25 -4.79
N PRO A 95 -15.03 -12.94 -5.06
CA PRO A 95 -14.19 -12.48 -6.15
C PRO A 95 -12.81 -13.14 -6.11
N LYS A 96 -12.43 -13.77 -7.23
CA LYS A 96 -11.07 -14.30 -7.40
C LYS A 96 -10.14 -13.13 -7.70
N PHE A 97 -9.32 -12.75 -6.73
CA PHE A 97 -8.25 -11.80 -6.95
C PHE A 97 -7.09 -12.51 -7.66
N ARG A 98 -6.62 -11.95 -8.79
CA ARG A 98 -5.46 -12.52 -9.49
C ARG A 98 -4.27 -12.50 -8.52
N LYS A 99 -3.69 -13.69 -8.31
CA LYS A 99 -2.62 -13.99 -7.35
C LYS A 99 -1.49 -12.96 -7.45
N SER A 100 -1.09 -12.44 -6.28
CA SER A 100 0.08 -11.60 -6.00
C SER A 100 0.37 -10.46 -6.99
N ILE A 101 0.30 -9.21 -6.53
CA ILE A 101 0.79 -8.04 -7.29
C ILE A 101 2.25 -8.24 -7.75
N TYR A 102 3.00 -9.12 -7.06
CA TYR A 102 4.33 -9.59 -7.43
C TYR A 102 4.22 -11.02 -7.98
N THR A 103 4.00 -11.14 -9.27
CA THR A 103 4.12 -12.43 -9.96
C THR A 103 5.59 -12.85 -9.97
N LYS A 104 5.88 -14.13 -10.26
CA LYS A 104 7.27 -14.61 -10.37
C LYS A 104 8.07 -13.75 -11.35
N GLU A 105 7.45 -13.30 -12.42
CA GLU A 105 8.03 -12.43 -13.43
C GLU A 105 8.37 -11.03 -12.88
N VAL A 106 7.53 -10.47 -12.01
CA VAL A 106 7.83 -9.19 -11.31
C VAL A 106 8.96 -9.38 -10.30
N ILE A 107 8.98 -10.52 -9.61
CA ILE A 107 10.04 -10.85 -8.64
C ILE A 107 11.37 -11.01 -9.37
N ASP A 108 11.41 -11.83 -10.43
CA ASP A 108 12.59 -12.09 -11.25
C ASP A 108 13.10 -10.79 -11.89
N PHE A 109 12.20 -9.92 -12.38
CA PHE A 109 12.56 -8.59 -12.89
C PHE A 109 13.20 -7.68 -11.83
N ILE A 110 12.65 -7.66 -10.60
CA ILE A 110 13.23 -6.87 -9.50
C ILE A 110 14.59 -7.44 -9.10
N PHE A 111 14.74 -8.76 -9.02
CA PHE A 111 16.02 -9.41 -8.73
C PHE A 111 17.07 -9.10 -9.81
N GLU A 112 16.71 -9.25 -11.09
CA GLU A 112 17.56 -8.89 -12.22
C GLU A 112 17.94 -7.40 -12.20
N SER A 113 17.00 -6.51 -11.86
CA SER A 113 17.26 -5.07 -11.74
C SER A 113 18.23 -4.73 -10.60
N ILE A 114 18.17 -5.47 -9.49
CA ILE A 114 19.06 -5.28 -8.33
C ILE A 114 20.45 -5.86 -8.59
N GLU A 115 20.53 -7.05 -9.19
CA GLU A 115 21.81 -7.68 -9.57
C GLU A 115 22.53 -6.89 -10.66
N ASN A 116 21.77 -6.29 -11.59
CA ASN A 116 22.36 -5.60 -12.73
C ASN A 116 22.94 -4.21 -12.43
N LYS A 117 22.62 -3.52 -11.32
CA LYS A 117 23.27 -2.27 -10.85
C LYS A 117 23.75 -1.28 -11.95
N LYS A 118 23.07 -1.19 -13.09
CA LYS A 118 23.48 -0.43 -14.28
C LYS A 118 22.35 0.49 -14.75
N ILE A 119 21.78 1.28 -13.85
CA ILE A 119 21.07 2.52 -14.23
C ILE A 119 21.39 3.64 -13.24
N GLU A 120 22.63 3.72 -12.75
CA GLU A 120 23.13 4.93 -12.08
C GLU A 120 24.26 5.63 -12.86
N GLU A 121 24.85 4.99 -13.88
CA GLU A 121 25.88 5.62 -14.73
C GLU A 121 25.33 6.20 -16.05
N GLN A 122 24.07 5.92 -16.45
CA GLN A 122 23.53 6.36 -17.75
C GLN A 122 22.56 7.55 -17.69
N ILE A 123 22.22 8.09 -16.50
CA ILE A 123 21.30 9.24 -16.39
C ILE A 123 22.05 10.55 -16.04
N ILE A 124 23.37 10.52 -15.81
CA ILE A 124 24.20 11.72 -15.53
C ILE A 124 24.91 12.24 -16.79
N SER A 125 24.72 11.62 -17.96
CA SER A 125 25.38 12.02 -19.21
C SER A 125 24.42 12.17 -20.40
N GLU A 126 23.38 12.98 -20.24
CA GLU A 126 22.73 13.71 -21.33
C GLU A 126 22.23 15.08 -20.84
#